data_AF-A0A7W5BZY8-F1
#
_entry.id   AF-A0A7W5BZY8-F1
#
_cell.length_a   1.000
_cell.length_b   1.000
_cell.length_c   1.000
_cell.angle_alpha   90.00
_cell.angle_beta   90.00
_cell.angle_gamma   90.00
#
_symmetry.space_group_name_H-M   'P 1'
#
loop_
_entity.id
_entity.type
_entity.pdbx_description
1 polymer ?
#
loop_
_entity_poly.entity_id
_entity_poly.type
_entity_poly.pdbx_seq_one_letter_code
_entity_poly.pdbx_strand_id
1 'polypeptide(L)'
;MRTWKEWTTRQHAILDRDYPDGVPLDEIAQHTGHSIYAVKTRAAERGLVHPNRSSQACIARFERQHGKPLARIALWYRERRLPRTALAHDIGIEIKALRTAMGDELWQSWPRMTIGRIDAAKKRRKASNRQHEKRKSA
;
A
#
# COMPACT_ATOMS: atom_id res chain seq x y z
N MET A 1 21.75 20.37 14.87
CA MET A 1 21.63 20.98 13.52
C MET A 1 20.90 20.01 12.60
N ARG A 2 19.71 20.39 12.10
CA ARG A 2 19.01 19.61 11.05
C ARG A 2 19.75 19.89 9.75
N THR A 3 20.48 18.92 9.21
CA THR A 3 21.12 19.04 7.90
C THR A 3 20.02 18.93 6.85
N TRP A 4 19.64 20.06 6.27
CA TRP A 4 18.78 20.09 5.10
C TRP A 4 19.60 19.51 3.96
N LYS A 5 19.30 18.25 3.59
CA LYS A 5 19.97 17.62 2.45
C LYS A 5 19.53 18.40 1.21
N GLU A 6 20.48 19.02 0.52
CA GLU A 6 20.18 19.78 -0.69
C GLU A 6 19.71 18.84 -1.81
N TRP A 7 18.86 19.36 -2.69
CA TRP A 7 18.38 18.64 -3.86
C TRP A 7 19.37 18.78 -5.01
N THR A 8 19.91 17.65 -5.45
CA THR A 8 20.76 17.54 -6.64
C THR A 8 19.93 17.55 -7.93
N THR A 9 20.57 17.90 -9.04
CA THR A 9 19.95 17.86 -10.38
C THR A 9 19.38 16.47 -10.72
N ARG A 10 20.07 15.40 -10.33
CA ARG A 10 19.60 14.02 -10.52
C ARG A 10 18.31 13.75 -9.74
N GLN A 11 18.21 14.22 -8.51
CA GLN A 11 17.00 14.05 -7.71
C GLN A 11 15.83 14.86 -8.24
N HIS A 12 16.08 16.06 -8.79
CA HIS A 12 15.04 16.81 -9.51
C HIS A 12 14.56 16.05 -10.75
N ALA A 13 15.46 15.47 -11.55
CA ALA A 13 15.07 14.68 -12.71
C ALA A 13 14.22 13.45 -12.33
N ILE A 14 14.56 12.77 -11.23
CA ILE A 14 13.73 11.70 -10.66
C ILE A 14 12.36 12.25 -10.27
N LEU A 15 12.30 13.35 -9.53
CA LEU A 15 11.04 13.96 -9.10
C LEU A 15 10.16 14.40 -10.27
N ASP A 16 10.73 15.09 -11.25
CA ASP A 16 10.02 15.62 -12.43
C ASP A 16 9.44 14.51 -13.31
N ARG A 17 10.08 13.34 -13.32
CA ARG A 17 9.59 12.15 -14.04
C ARG A 17 8.58 11.37 -13.21
N ASP A 18 8.96 11.00 -11.99
CA ASP A 18 8.25 9.99 -11.19
C ASP A 18 7.01 10.56 -10.50
N TYR A 19 7.04 11.84 -10.12
CA TYR A 19 5.94 12.47 -9.41
C TYR A 19 4.69 12.64 -10.30
N PRO A 20 4.79 13.12 -11.56
CA PRO A 20 3.65 13.15 -12.48
C PRO A 20 3.22 11.76 -12.97
N ASP A 21 4.14 10.79 -13.02
CA ASP A 21 3.82 9.39 -13.38
C ASP A 21 3.06 8.63 -12.28
N GLY A 22 2.97 9.20 -11.08
CA GLY A 22 2.22 8.61 -9.97
C GLY A 22 2.98 7.55 -9.20
N VAL A 23 4.31 7.59 -9.24
CA VAL A 23 5.17 6.73 -8.43
C VAL A 23 4.88 6.95 -6.93
N PRO A 24 4.79 5.92 -6.08
CA PRO A 24 4.41 6.07 -4.69
C PRO A 24 5.43 6.97 -4.00
N LEU A 25 4.96 7.86 -3.12
CA LEU A 25 5.82 8.87 -2.53
C LEU A 25 6.93 8.29 -1.65
N ASP A 26 6.71 7.11 -1.08
CA ASP A 26 7.71 6.32 -0.35
C ASP A 26 8.82 5.80 -1.26
N GLU A 27 8.48 5.37 -2.47
CA GLU A 27 9.46 4.96 -3.49
C GLU A 27 10.27 6.16 -3.99
N ILE A 28 9.60 7.30 -4.29
CA ILE A 28 10.29 8.55 -4.67
C ILE A 28 11.20 9.03 -3.52
N ALA A 29 10.73 8.96 -2.28
CA ALA A 29 11.50 9.29 -1.09
C ALA A 29 12.74 8.39 -0.96
N GLN A 30 12.62 7.10 -1.23
CA GLN A 30 13.73 6.16 -1.21
C GLN A 30 14.75 6.45 -2.33
N HIS A 31 14.30 6.69 -3.56
CA HIS A 31 15.17 7.00 -4.69
C HIS A 31 15.90 8.34 -4.55
N THR A 32 15.25 9.34 -3.96
CA THR A 32 15.84 10.65 -3.74
C THR A 32 16.60 10.74 -2.42
N GLY A 33 16.41 9.78 -1.50
CA GLY A 33 16.99 9.80 -0.16
C GLY A 33 16.51 11.00 0.67
N HIS A 34 15.26 11.41 0.45
CA HIS A 34 14.57 12.50 1.15
C HIS A 34 13.34 11.96 1.87
N SER A 35 12.78 12.73 2.81
CA SER A 35 11.50 12.37 3.42
C SER A 35 10.34 12.58 2.45
N ILE A 36 9.23 11.85 2.64
CA ILE A 36 7.98 12.05 1.89
C ILE A 36 7.51 13.51 1.98
N TYR A 37 7.68 14.15 3.13
CA TYR A 37 7.33 15.57 3.31
C TYR A 37 8.18 16.46 2.40
N ALA A 38 9.50 16.26 2.36
CA ALA A 38 10.39 17.02 1.49
C ALA A 38 10.08 16.81 0.00
N VAL A 39 9.71 15.59 -0.41
CA VAL A 39 9.25 15.27 -1.77
C VAL A 39 7.99 16.07 -2.13
N LYS A 40 6.97 16.09 -1.25
CA LYS A 40 5.73 16.85 -1.47
C LYS A 40 5.97 18.34 -1.56
N THR A 41 6.73 18.90 -0.62
CA THR A 41 7.07 20.33 -0.60
C THR A 41 7.81 20.71 -1.87
N ARG A 42 8.80 19.92 -2.27
CA ARG A 42 9.60 20.21 -3.47
C ARG A 42 8.79 20.09 -4.75
N ALA A 43 7.90 19.12 -4.84
CA ALA A 43 7.00 18.98 -5.97
C ALA A 43 6.03 20.16 -6.08
N ALA A 44 5.51 20.66 -4.94
CA ALA A 44 4.66 21.85 -4.91
C ALA A 44 5.42 23.11 -5.36
N GLU A 45 6.66 23.31 -4.90
CA GLU A 45 7.53 24.41 -5.35
C GLU A 45 7.80 24.38 -6.86
N ARG A 46 7.79 23.18 -7.47
CA ARG A 46 7.98 22.99 -8.92
C ARG A 46 6.68 22.94 -9.72
N GLY A 47 5.51 23.06 -9.06
CA GLY A 47 4.21 23.00 -9.73
C GLY A 47 3.82 21.60 -10.25
N LEU A 48 4.44 20.53 -9.75
CA LEU A 48 4.13 19.17 -10.18
C LEU A 48 2.84 18.67 -9.53
N VAL A 49 2.04 17.94 -10.31
CA VAL A 49 0.78 17.32 -9.85
C VAL A 49 0.94 15.82 -9.78
N HIS A 50 0.67 15.25 -8.60
CA HIS A 50 0.71 13.80 -8.41
C HIS A 50 -0.64 13.17 -8.79
N PRO A 51 -0.71 12.19 -9.69
CA PRO A 51 -1.97 11.57 -10.09
C PRO A 51 -2.59 10.72 -8.97
N ASN A 52 -1.81 10.23 -7.98
CA ASN A 52 -2.34 9.55 -6.76
C ASN A 52 -3.13 10.45 -5.79
N ARG A 53 -3.70 11.59 -6.23
CA ARG A 53 -4.90 12.10 -5.55
C ARG A 53 -6.13 11.23 -5.80
N SER A 54 -6.15 10.45 -6.89
CA SER A 54 -7.28 9.58 -7.23
C SER A 54 -6.93 8.11 -7.04
N SER A 55 -7.79 7.38 -6.33
CA SER A 55 -7.69 5.92 -6.19
C SER A 55 -7.74 5.21 -7.55
N GLN A 56 -8.43 5.78 -8.53
CA GLN A 56 -8.47 5.23 -9.90
C GLN A 56 -7.10 5.28 -10.58
N ALA A 57 -6.30 6.32 -10.35
CA ALA A 57 -4.96 6.43 -10.92
C ALA A 57 -4.02 5.34 -10.36
N CYS A 58 -4.08 5.09 -9.05
CA CYS A 58 -3.33 4.01 -8.41
C CYS A 58 -3.72 2.65 -9.01
N ILE A 59 -5.03 2.40 -9.17
CA ILE A 59 -5.55 1.16 -9.77
C ILE A 59 -5.05 1.01 -11.21
N ALA A 60 -5.21 2.03 -12.05
CA ALA A 60 -4.78 1.97 -13.45
C ALA A 60 -3.26 1.77 -13.60
N ARG A 61 -2.46 2.32 -12.68
CA ARG A 61 -1.02 2.05 -12.64
C ARG A 61 -0.71 0.62 -12.24
N PHE A 62 -1.40 0.11 -11.20
CA PHE A 62 -1.25 -1.26 -10.75
C PHE A 62 -1.65 -2.28 -11.83
N GLU A 63 -2.74 -2.02 -12.54
CA GLU A 63 -3.18 -2.81 -13.69
C GLU A 63 -2.13 -2.83 -14.81
N ARG A 64 -1.55 -1.67 -15.14
CA ARG A 64 -0.45 -1.56 -16.12
C ARG A 64 0.78 -2.34 -15.68
N GLN A 65 1.18 -2.23 -14.42
CA GLN A 65 2.34 -2.93 -13.87
C GLN A 65 2.19 -4.46 -13.92
N HIS A 66 0.97 -4.96 -13.69
CA HIS A 66 0.67 -6.40 -13.73
C HIS A 66 0.20 -6.91 -15.10
N GLY A 67 -0.04 -6.01 -16.06
CA GLY A 67 -0.58 -6.31 -17.39
C GLY A 67 -1.96 -6.98 -17.36
N LYS A 68 -2.74 -6.77 -16.29
CA LYS A 68 -4.03 -7.44 -16.05
C LYS A 68 -5.02 -6.49 -15.38
N PRO A 69 -6.33 -6.63 -15.65
CA PRO A 69 -7.34 -5.84 -14.97
C PRO A 69 -7.44 -6.21 -13.48
N LEU A 70 -7.84 -5.25 -12.65
CA LEU A 70 -7.91 -5.34 -11.19
C LEU A 70 -8.73 -6.55 -10.76
N ALA A 71 -9.85 -6.82 -11.43
CA ALA A 71 -10.71 -7.97 -11.13
C ALA A 71 -9.94 -9.31 -11.21
N ARG A 72 -9.08 -9.47 -12.23
CA ARG A 72 -8.29 -10.70 -12.42
C ARG A 72 -7.16 -10.82 -11.39
N ILE A 73 -6.56 -9.70 -11.00
CA ILE A 73 -5.56 -9.68 -9.92
C ILE A 73 -6.24 -10.00 -8.58
N ALA A 74 -7.40 -9.40 -8.31
CA ALA A 74 -8.18 -9.65 -7.10
C ALA A 74 -8.59 -11.12 -6.95
N LEU A 75 -8.96 -11.80 -8.04
CA LEU A 75 -9.23 -13.24 -8.05
C LEU A 75 -8.01 -14.06 -7.62
N TRP A 76 -6.82 -13.71 -8.11
CA TRP A 76 -5.58 -14.38 -7.70
C TRP A 76 -5.29 -14.20 -6.20
N TYR A 77 -5.53 -13.01 -5.64
CA TYR A 77 -5.41 -12.78 -4.19
C TYR A 77 -6.42 -13.61 -3.40
N ARG A 78 -7.66 -13.70 -3.89
CA ARG A 78 -8.75 -14.49 -3.31
C ARG A 78 -8.40 -15.98 -3.28
N GLU A 79 -7.93 -16.54 -4.39
CA GLU A 79 -7.52 -17.95 -4.51
C GLU A 79 -6.40 -18.30 -3.53
N ARG A 80 -5.44 -17.40 -3.34
CA ARG A 80 -4.36 -17.54 -2.34
C ARG A 80 -4.79 -17.21 -0.92
N ARG A 81 -6.08 -16.89 -0.70
CA ARG A 81 -6.67 -16.52 0.59
C ARG A 81 -5.93 -15.35 1.26
N LEU A 82 -5.35 -14.46 0.46
CA LEU A 82 -4.74 -13.23 0.94
C LEU A 82 -5.84 -12.25 1.37
N PRO A 83 -5.60 -11.41 2.38
CA PRO A 83 -6.60 -10.46 2.84
C PRO A 83 -6.75 -9.30 1.84
N ARG A 84 -7.97 -8.77 1.73
CA ARG A 84 -8.26 -7.57 0.91
C ARG A 84 -7.40 -6.36 1.31
N THR A 85 -7.02 -6.28 2.59
CA THR A 85 -6.11 -5.25 3.10
C THR A 85 -4.72 -5.34 2.49
N ALA A 86 -4.24 -6.53 2.16
CA ALA A 86 -2.96 -6.69 1.46
C ALA A 86 -3.07 -6.13 0.05
N LEU A 87 -4.10 -6.53 -0.70
CA LEU A 87 -4.34 -5.97 -2.04
C LEU A 87 -4.46 -4.44 -2.03
N ALA A 88 -5.21 -3.87 -1.07
CA ALA A 88 -5.34 -2.42 -0.94
C ALA A 88 -3.99 -1.74 -0.64
N HIS A 89 -3.18 -2.35 0.24
CA HIS A 89 -1.84 -1.88 0.57
C HIS A 89 -0.91 -1.95 -0.64
N ASP A 90 -0.95 -3.05 -1.41
CA ASP A 90 -0.09 -3.26 -2.57
C ASP A 90 -0.43 -2.33 -3.74
N ILE A 91 -1.70 -1.92 -3.86
CA ILE A 91 -2.13 -0.86 -4.80
C ILE A 91 -1.83 0.55 -4.23
N GLY A 92 -1.67 0.68 -2.91
CA GLY A 92 -1.50 1.97 -2.24
C GLY A 92 -2.78 2.79 -2.12
N ILE A 93 -3.94 2.14 -1.93
CA ILE A 93 -5.24 2.80 -1.79
C ILE A 93 -5.95 2.43 -0.49
N GLU A 94 -6.94 3.26 -0.12
CA GLU A 94 -7.83 2.92 0.98
C GLU A 94 -8.72 1.72 0.65
N ILE A 95 -9.03 0.92 1.68
CA ILE A 95 -9.87 -0.28 1.54
C ILE A 95 -11.29 0.02 1.04
N LYS A 96 -11.82 1.22 1.34
CA LYS A 96 -13.12 1.67 0.83
C LYS A 96 -13.08 1.89 -0.67
N ALA A 97 -12.02 2.53 -1.17
CA ALA A 97 -11.83 2.74 -2.61
C ALA A 97 -11.67 1.42 -3.36
N LEU A 98 -10.94 0.46 -2.77
CA LEU A 98 -10.83 -0.89 -3.33
C LEU A 98 -12.21 -1.57 -3.45
N ARG A 99 -13.07 -1.44 -2.43
CA ARG A 99 -14.44 -1.99 -2.48
C ARG A 99 -15.24 -1.40 -3.63
N THR A 100 -15.24 -0.08 -3.77
CA THR A 100 -15.95 0.60 -4.86
C THR A 100 -15.45 0.15 -6.23
N ALA A 101 -14.13 -0.01 -6.39
CA ALA A 101 -13.52 -0.40 -7.66
C ALA A 101 -13.79 -1.86 -8.06
N MET A 102 -13.85 -2.78 -7.10
CA MET A 102 -14.11 -4.20 -7.36
C MET A 102 -15.59 -4.53 -7.54
N GLY A 103 -16.49 -3.69 -7.00
CA GLY A 103 -17.91 -3.99 -6.90
C GLY A 103 -18.24 -4.94 -5.75
N ASP A 104 -19.50 -4.90 -5.31
CA ASP A 104 -19.96 -5.63 -4.12
C ASP A 104 -19.96 -7.15 -4.30
N GLU A 105 -20.22 -7.66 -5.51
CA GLU A 105 -20.25 -9.10 -5.79
C GLU A 105 -18.87 -9.75 -5.57
N LEU A 106 -17.85 -9.22 -6.24
CA LEU A 106 -16.47 -9.70 -6.07
C LEU A 106 -15.98 -9.47 -4.64
N TRP A 107 -16.38 -8.35 -4.02
CA TRP A 107 -16.10 -8.08 -2.61
C TRP A 107 -16.66 -9.17 -1.69
N GLN A 108 -17.93 -9.54 -1.82
CA GLN A 108 -18.58 -10.55 -0.97
C GLN A 108 -18.06 -11.96 -1.22
N SER A 109 -17.59 -12.27 -2.43
CA SER A 109 -17.06 -13.59 -2.80
C SER A 109 -15.77 -14.00 -2.06
N TRP A 110 -15.13 -13.07 -1.35
CA TRP A 110 -13.86 -13.32 -0.66
C TRP A 110 -14.00 -14.28 0.52
N PRO A 111 -13.06 -15.22 0.72
CA PRO A 111 -13.13 -16.16 1.83
C PRO A 111 -13.13 -15.45 3.19
N ARG A 112 -14.03 -15.86 4.09
CA ARG A 112 -14.11 -15.34 5.48
C ARG A 112 -12.83 -15.65 6.26
N MET A 113 -12.21 -16.80 6.01
CA MET A 113 -10.94 -17.22 6.63
C MET A 113 -9.78 -17.02 5.66
N THR A 114 -9.11 -15.88 5.79
CA THR A 114 -7.86 -15.54 5.10
C THR A 114 -6.64 -16.00 5.89
N ILE A 115 -5.49 -16.14 5.24
CA ILE A 115 -4.22 -16.51 5.90
C ILE A 115 -3.92 -15.59 7.09
N GLY A 116 -4.08 -14.27 6.90
CA GLY A 116 -3.90 -13.31 8.00
C GLY A 116 -4.83 -13.53 9.19
N ARG A 117 -6.08 -13.98 8.98
CA ARG A 117 -7.01 -14.33 10.06
C ARG A 117 -6.64 -15.63 10.75
N ILE A 118 -6.17 -16.62 10.00
CA ILE A 118 -5.63 -17.88 10.55
C ILE A 118 -4.45 -17.57 11.46
N ASP A 119 -3.52 -16.73 11.01
CA ASP A 119 -2.34 -16.34 11.78
C ASP A 119 -2.69 -15.50 13.01
N ALA A 120 -3.64 -14.57 12.88
CA ALA A 120 -4.16 -13.81 14.02
C ALA A 120 -4.83 -14.70 15.07
N ALA A 121 -5.58 -15.73 14.64
CA ALA A 121 -6.18 -16.71 15.54
C ALA A 121 -5.11 -17.57 16.24
N LYS A 122 -4.08 -18.02 15.51
CA LYS A 122 -2.92 -18.74 16.08
C LYS A 122 -2.18 -17.89 17.12
N LYS A 123 -1.94 -16.60 16.83
CA LYS A 123 -1.31 -15.65 17.77
C LYS A 123 -2.14 -15.50 19.05
N ARG A 124 -3.46 -15.32 18.93
CA ARG A 124 -4.37 -15.23 20.09
C ARG A 124 -4.34 -16.49 20.95
N ARG A 125 -4.34 -17.67 20.34
CA ARG A 125 -4.24 -18.96 21.05
C ARG A 125 -2.92 -19.09 21.81
N LYS A 126 -1.78 -18.74 21.18
CA LYS A 126 -0.46 -18.72 21.85
C LYS A 126 -0.41 -17.73 23.02
N ALA A 127 -0.99 -16.54 22.86
CA ALA A 127 -1.03 -15.53 23.91
C ALA A 127 -1.87 -15.97 25.11
N SER A 128 -3.04 -16.57 24.87
CA SER A 128 -3.90 -17.14 25.90
C SER A 128 -3.22 -18.29 26.66
N ASN A 129 -2.50 -19.17 25.94
CA ASN A 129 -1.76 -20.28 26.57
C ASN A 129 -0.65 -19.78 27.51
N ARG A 130 0.11 -18.76 27.07
CA ARG A 130 1.13 -18.10 27.92
C ARG A 130 0.55 -17.43 29.16
N GLN A 131 -0.65 -16.83 29.06
CA GLN A 131 -1.33 -16.24 30.21
C GLN A 131 -1.83 -17.30 31.20
N HIS A 132 -2.26 -18.46 30.71
CA HIS A 132 -2.67 -19.59 31.55
C HIS A 132 -1.48 -20.21 32.31
N GLU A 133 -0.32 -20.38 31.65
CA GLU A 133 0.91 -20.88 32.29
C GLU A 133 1.43 -19.94 33.39
N LYS A 134 1.42 -18.62 33.13
CA LYS A 134 1.81 -17.62 34.14
C LYS A 134 0.91 -17.61 35.38
N ARG A 135 -0.38 -17.93 35.23
CA ARG A 135 -1.34 -17.99 36.34
C ARG A 135 -1.25 -19.27 37.18
N LYS A 136 -0.65 -20.34 36.65
CA LYS A 136 -0.44 -21.60 37.38
C LYS A 136 0.89 -21.66 38.13
N SER A 137 1.80 -20.74 37.84
CA SER A 137 3.15 -20.69 38.42
C SER A 137 3.31 -19.59 39.49
N ALA A 138 2.20 -18.95 39.85
CA ALA A 138 2.07 -17.89 40.86
C ALA A 138 1.06 -18.36 41.91
#